data_AF-A0A7K4J5I8-F1
#
_entry.id   AF-A0A7K4J5I8-F1
#
_cell.length_a   1.000
_cell.length_b   1.000
_cell.length_c   1.000
_cell.angle_alpha   90.00
_cell.angle_beta   90.00
_cell.angle_gamma   90.00
#
_symmetry.space_group_name_H-M   'P 1'
#
loop_
_entity.id
_entity.type
_entity.pdbx_description
1 polymer ?
#
loop_
_entity_poly.entity_id
_entity_poly.type
_entity_poly.pdbx_seq_one_letter_code
_entity_poly.pdbx_strand_id
1 'polypeptide(L)'
;QNSVTRSAPVNSDSQGRCGARFLTTYDRRFVIKAVSSEDVAEMHNILKKYHQFIVECHGNTLLPQFLGMYRLTVDGVETYMVVTRNVFSHRLTVHRKYDLKGSTVSREASDKEKAKDLPTFKDNDFLNEGQKLHVGEESKKNFLEKLKRDVEFLAQLKIMDYSLLVGIHDVDRAEQEEMEVEDRAEDEECENDGLGGNPISSYGTPPDSPGNLLNYPRFFGPGEFDPSVDVYAMKSHESAPKKEVYFMAIIDILTPYDAKKKAAHAAKTVKHGAGAEISTVNPEQYSKRFNEFISNILT
;
A
#
# COMPACT_ATOMS: atom_id res chain seq x y z
N GLN A 1 8.57 19.31 -8.67
CA GLN A 1 7.73 20.08 -7.72
C GLN A 1 7.81 19.44 -6.35
N ASN A 2 7.64 20.21 -5.27
CA ASN A 2 7.79 19.73 -3.89
C ASN A 2 6.50 19.07 -3.39
N SER A 3 6.49 17.74 -3.29
CA SER A 3 5.30 16.95 -2.88
C SER A 3 4.83 17.20 -1.44
N VAL A 4 5.76 17.45 -0.51
CA VAL A 4 5.44 17.51 0.92
C VAL A 4 4.90 18.88 1.36
N THR A 5 5.28 19.97 0.68
CA THR A 5 5.03 21.34 1.15
C THR A 5 4.16 22.19 0.23
N ARG A 6 3.88 21.74 -1.01
CA ARG A 6 3.03 22.51 -1.94
C ARG A 6 1.58 22.58 -1.49
N SER A 7 1.07 21.51 -0.89
CA SER A 7 -0.26 21.46 -0.28
C SER A 7 -0.21 20.55 0.94
N ALA A 8 -1.11 20.80 1.90
CA ALA A 8 -1.16 20.06 3.15
C ALA A 8 -1.40 18.56 2.89
N PRO A 9 -0.64 17.66 3.54
CA PRO A 9 -0.93 16.23 3.52
C PRO A 9 -2.34 15.93 4.05
N VAL A 10 -3.01 14.96 3.44
CA VAL A 10 -4.38 14.56 3.77
C VAL A 10 -4.35 13.37 4.72
N ASN A 11 -5.25 13.32 5.70
CA ASN A 11 -5.43 12.15 6.55
C ASN A 11 -5.94 10.98 5.71
N SER A 12 -5.27 9.83 5.79
CA SER A 12 -5.81 8.60 5.23
C SER A 12 -6.72 7.93 6.26
N ASP A 13 -7.96 7.61 5.90
CA ASP A 13 -8.96 6.95 6.77
C ASP A 13 -8.61 5.50 7.17
N SER A 14 -7.43 5.02 6.78
CA SER A 14 -6.83 3.79 7.28
C SER A 14 -6.33 3.96 8.72
N GLN A 15 -7.27 4.16 9.66
CA GLN A 15 -7.02 3.95 11.08
C GLN A 15 -6.75 2.45 11.33
N GLY A 16 -5.47 2.08 11.32
CA GLY A 16 -5.01 0.80 11.84
C GLY A 16 -5.23 0.68 13.35
N ARG A 17 -5.14 -0.54 13.88
CA ARG A 17 -5.41 -0.89 15.29
C ARG A 17 -4.46 -0.20 16.31
N CYS A 18 -3.41 0.45 15.83
CA CYS A 18 -2.52 1.30 16.60
C CYS A 18 -2.83 2.73 16.16
N GLY A 19 -3.18 3.65 17.07
CA GLY A 19 -3.61 5.03 16.80
C GLY A 19 -2.60 5.95 16.10
N ALA A 20 -1.69 5.39 15.30
CA ALA A 20 -0.77 6.07 14.43
C ALA A 20 -1.55 6.78 13.31
N ARG A 21 -1.38 8.11 13.27
CA ARG A 21 -1.88 8.95 12.18
C ARG A 21 -1.05 8.67 10.93
N PHE A 22 -1.74 8.36 9.84
CA PHE A 22 -1.17 8.25 8.51
C PHE A 22 -1.63 9.45 7.70
N LEU A 23 -0.68 10.13 7.09
CA LEU A 23 -0.93 11.21 6.15
C LEU A 23 -0.38 10.81 4.79
N THR A 24 -1.02 11.27 3.73
CA THR A 24 -0.58 11.10 2.35
C THR A 24 -0.35 12.47 1.74
N THR A 25 0.74 12.66 1.00
CA THR A 25 0.98 13.93 0.30
C THR A 25 -0.12 14.20 -0.71
N TYR A 26 -0.34 15.47 -1.07
CA TYR A 26 -1.43 15.85 -1.98
C TYR A 26 -1.35 15.15 -3.36
N ASP A 27 -0.13 14.85 -3.80
CA ASP A 27 0.16 14.14 -5.04
C ASP A 27 0.24 12.62 -4.87
N ARG A 28 -0.09 12.10 -3.68
CA ARG A 28 -0.15 10.68 -3.33
C ARG A 28 1.16 9.90 -3.51
N ARG A 29 2.30 10.58 -3.69
CA ARG A 29 3.62 9.94 -3.90
C ARG A 29 4.27 9.44 -2.61
N PHE A 30 3.98 10.10 -1.49
CA PHE A 30 4.61 9.79 -0.20
C PHE A 30 3.58 9.59 0.90
N VAL A 31 3.93 8.74 1.86
CA VAL A 31 3.17 8.49 3.09
C VAL A 31 4.00 8.99 4.26
N ILE A 32 3.35 9.70 5.17
CA ILE A 32 3.93 10.17 6.42
C ILE A 32 3.25 9.39 7.54
N LYS A 33 4.02 8.59 8.26
CA LYS A 33 3.55 7.76 9.37
C LYS A 33 4.02 8.35 10.68
N ALA A 34 3.10 8.60 11.61
CA ALA A 34 3.45 8.84 12.99
C ALA A 34 3.99 7.54 13.62
N VAL A 35 5.15 7.63 14.27
CA VAL A 35 5.85 6.49 14.86
C VAL A 35 6.11 6.74 16.35
N SER A 36 6.37 5.68 17.12
CA SER A 36 6.72 5.81 18.53
C SER A 36 8.21 6.09 18.75
N SER A 37 8.60 6.43 19.97
CA SER A 37 10.02 6.54 20.33
C SER A 37 10.77 5.19 20.22
N GLU A 38 10.08 4.08 20.47
CA GLU A 38 10.63 2.74 20.26
C GLU A 38 10.91 2.46 18.78
N ASP A 39 9.98 2.84 17.89
CA ASP A 39 10.17 2.72 16.44
C ASP A 39 11.38 3.53 15.96
N VAL A 40 11.59 4.74 16.50
CA VAL A 40 12.75 5.59 16.20
C VAL A 40 14.05 4.94 16.64
N ALA A 41 14.08 4.38 17.85
CA ALA A 41 15.24 3.64 18.36
C ALA A 41 15.56 2.44 17.46
N GLU A 42 14.54 1.68 17.06
CA GLU A 42 14.74 0.54 16.17
C GLU A 42 15.20 0.96 14.77
N MET A 43 14.65 2.06 14.22
CA MET A 43 15.12 2.61 12.96
C MET A 43 16.62 2.93 13.01
N HIS A 44 17.09 3.56 14.09
CA HIS A 44 18.52 3.83 14.29
C HIS A 44 19.35 2.53 14.41
N ASN A 45 18.83 1.49 15.06
CA ASN A 45 19.51 0.20 15.19
C ASN A 45 19.74 -0.47 13.83
N ILE A 46 18.76 -0.38 12.93
CA ILE A 46 18.81 -1.06 11.62
C ILE A 46 19.43 -0.21 10.52
N LEU A 47 19.49 1.12 10.69
CA LEU A 47 19.79 2.08 9.61
C LEU A 47 21.06 1.75 8.82
N LYS A 48 22.15 1.39 9.49
CA LYS A 48 23.42 1.05 8.81
C LYS A 48 23.27 -0.18 7.92
N LYS A 49 22.63 -1.23 8.42
CA LYS A 49 22.40 -2.48 7.70
C LYS A 49 21.37 -2.29 6.58
N TYR A 50 20.31 -1.53 6.85
CA TYR A 50 19.30 -1.15 5.85
C TYR A 50 19.93 -0.38 4.69
N HIS A 51 20.74 0.65 4.96
CA HIS A 51 21.41 1.40 3.91
C HIS A 51 22.31 0.50 3.06
N GLN A 52 23.13 -0.35 3.69
CA GLN A 52 23.98 -1.31 2.98
C GLN A 52 23.14 -2.24 2.09
N PHE A 53 22.05 -2.79 2.61
CA PHE A 53 21.13 -3.64 1.86
C PHE A 53 20.53 -2.92 0.64
N ILE A 54 20.11 -1.67 0.80
CA ILE A 54 19.58 -0.83 -0.29
C ILE A 54 20.62 -0.60 -1.38
N VAL A 55 21.88 -0.35 -1.01
CA VAL A 55 22.99 -0.19 -1.97
C VAL A 55 23.23 -1.49 -2.74
N GLU A 56 23.32 -2.64 -2.04
CA GLU A 56 23.56 -3.94 -2.66
C GLU A 56 22.42 -4.35 -3.61
N CYS A 57 21.17 -4.07 -3.25
CA CYS A 57 20.02 -4.34 -4.12
C CYS A 57 19.73 -3.24 -5.15
N HIS A 58 20.53 -2.17 -5.21
CA HIS A 58 20.33 -1.03 -6.10
C HIS A 58 18.92 -0.42 -5.98
N GLY A 59 18.36 -0.41 -4.75
CA GLY A 59 16.99 0.05 -4.47
C GLY A 59 15.87 -0.88 -4.94
N ASN A 60 16.18 -2.00 -5.61
CA ASN A 60 15.19 -2.96 -6.07
C ASN A 60 14.74 -3.88 -4.93
N THR A 61 13.80 -3.43 -4.09
CA THR A 61 13.30 -4.14 -2.90
C THR A 61 11.80 -3.91 -2.71
N LEU A 62 11.14 -4.80 -1.97
CA LEU A 62 9.77 -4.67 -1.47
C LEU A 62 9.73 -3.99 -0.09
N LEU A 63 10.87 -3.75 0.57
CA LEU A 63 10.91 -3.05 1.85
C LEU A 63 10.43 -1.59 1.71
N PRO A 64 9.95 -0.96 2.80
CA PRO A 64 9.64 0.46 2.80
C PRO A 64 10.88 1.27 2.41
N GLN A 65 10.73 2.19 1.46
CA GLN A 65 11.78 3.16 1.13
C GLN A 65 11.69 4.36 2.07
N PHE A 66 12.52 4.38 3.11
CA PHE A 66 12.58 5.48 4.07
C PHE A 66 13.26 6.70 3.43
N LEU A 67 12.54 7.84 3.42
CA LEU A 67 12.99 9.08 2.77
C LEU A 67 13.40 10.14 3.79
N GLY A 68 12.88 10.05 5.01
CA GLY A 68 13.23 10.96 6.11
C GLY A 68 12.56 10.55 7.41
N MET A 69 13.20 10.88 8.51
CA MET A 69 12.68 10.72 9.85
C MET A 69 12.79 12.07 10.57
N TYR A 70 11.70 12.49 11.20
CA TYR A 70 11.56 13.82 11.77
C TYR A 70 11.01 13.73 13.20
N ARG A 71 11.44 14.66 14.04
CA ARG A 71 10.80 14.95 15.33
C ARG A 71 10.22 16.35 15.27
N LEU A 72 8.93 16.47 15.56
CA LEU A 72 8.23 17.74 15.67
C LEU A 72 7.85 17.98 17.13
N THR A 73 7.96 19.23 17.57
CA THR A 73 7.52 19.66 18.89
C THR A 73 6.57 20.84 18.72
N VAL A 74 5.30 20.65 19.05
CA VAL A 74 4.25 21.69 18.95
C VAL A 74 3.56 21.78 20.30
N ASP A 75 3.48 22.98 20.88
CA ASP A 75 2.87 23.22 22.20
C ASP A 75 3.37 22.26 23.30
N GLY A 76 4.67 21.92 23.26
CA GLY A 76 5.30 20.99 24.20
C GLY A 76 5.03 19.51 23.95
N VAL A 77 4.23 19.17 22.93
CA VAL A 77 3.95 17.77 22.53
C VAL A 77 4.96 17.35 21.46
N GLU A 78 5.74 16.31 21.76
CA GLU A 78 6.64 15.69 20.78
C GLU A 78 5.89 14.65 19.92
N THR A 79 6.13 14.68 18.62
CA THR A 79 5.64 13.68 17.66
C THR A 79 6.77 13.26 16.72
N TYR A 80 6.92 11.96 16.52
CA TYR A 80 7.90 11.39 15.61
C TYR A 80 7.21 10.96 14.32
N MET A 81 7.84 11.25 13.18
CA MET A 81 7.28 10.95 11.87
C MET A 81 8.34 10.33 10.96
N VAL A 82 7.91 9.38 10.15
CA VAL A 82 8.71 8.76 9.10
C VAL A 82 8.00 8.99 7.77
N VAL A 83 8.76 9.42 6.76
CA VAL A 83 8.28 9.59 5.39
C VAL A 83 8.77 8.43 4.56
N THR A 84 7.86 7.76 3.85
CA THR A 84 8.16 6.68 2.91
C THR A 84 7.55 6.95 1.55
N ARG A 85 8.03 6.25 0.51
CA ARG A 85 7.25 6.13 -0.71
C ARG A 85 5.89 5.50 -0.43
N ASN A 86 4.88 5.94 -1.17
CA ASN A 86 3.60 5.27 -1.18
C ASN A 86 3.75 3.92 -1.91
N VAL A 87 3.10 2.89 -1.37
CA VAL A 87 3.05 1.56 -2.00
C VAL A 87 2.13 1.58 -3.21
N PHE A 88 1.03 2.33 -3.09
CA PHE A 88 0.01 2.43 -4.14
C PHE A 88 0.37 3.53 -5.12
N SER A 89 -0.11 3.37 -6.36
CA SER A 89 0.07 4.39 -7.40
C SER A 89 -0.55 5.71 -6.97
N HIS A 90 0.11 6.78 -7.40
CA HIS A 90 -0.45 8.12 -7.32
C HIS A 90 -1.58 8.39 -8.33
N ARG A 91 -1.72 7.52 -9.35
CA ARG A 91 -2.69 7.66 -10.45
C ARG A 91 -3.73 6.55 -10.48
N LEU A 92 -3.31 5.30 -10.34
CA LEU A 92 -4.22 4.15 -10.46
C LEU A 92 -4.98 3.92 -9.15
N THR A 93 -6.31 4.01 -9.20
CA THR A 93 -7.20 3.83 -8.04
C THR A 93 -7.15 2.39 -7.52
N VAL A 94 -6.97 2.22 -6.22
CA VAL A 94 -7.00 0.91 -5.57
C VAL A 94 -8.44 0.58 -5.18
N HIS A 95 -8.97 -0.53 -5.70
CA HIS A 95 -10.35 -0.97 -5.44
C HIS A 95 -10.44 -2.05 -4.36
N ARG A 96 -9.35 -2.78 -4.11
CA ARG A 96 -9.24 -3.75 -3.00
C ARG A 96 -7.89 -3.68 -2.33
N LYS A 97 -7.88 -3.92 -1.02
CA LYS A 97 -6.68 -3.79 -0.20
C LYS A 97 -6.60 -4.90 0.84
N TYR A 98 -5.44 -5.53 0.95
CA TYR A 98 -5.17 -6.61 1.90
C TYR A 98 -3.87 -6.33 2.68
N ASP A 99 -3.89 -6.63 3.98
CA ASP A 99 -2.72 -6.76 4.84
C ASP A 99 -2.53 -8.25 5.13
N LEU A 100 -1.44 -8.84 4.64
CA LEU A 100 -1.21 -10.29 4.68
C LEU A 100 0.03 -10.64 5.51
N LYS A 101 -0.06 -11.61 6.44
CA LYS A 101 1.06 -12.04 7.31
C LYS A 101 1.40 -13.53 7.20
N GLY A 102 0.64 -14.27 6.39
CA GLY A 102 0.69 -15.71 6.27
C GLY A 102 0.28 -16.43 7.55
N SER A 103 -0.59 -15.84 8.37
CA SER A 103 -1.10 -16.46 9.61
C SER A 103 -2.62 -16.41 9.61
N THR A 104 -3.26 -17.35 10.30
CA THR A 104 -4.73 -17.47 10.29
C THR A 104 -5.38 -17.05 11.61
N VAL A 105 -4.62 -17.00 12.71
CA VAL A 105 -5.15 -16.64 14.03
C VAL A 105 -5.43 -15.13 14.15
N SER A 106 -6.72 -14.76 14.27
CA SER A 106 -7.18 -13.36 14.37
C SER A 106 -6.83 -12.50 13.16
N ARG A 107 -6.83 -13.11 11.97
CA ARG A 107 -6.46 -12.48 10.69
C ARG A 107 -7.66 -12.31 9.78
N GLU A 108 -8.71 -11.70 10.33
CA GLU A 108 -9.89 -11.22 9.62
C GLU A 108 -10.09 -9.72 9.90
N ALA A 109 -10.64 -8.98 8.93
CA ALA A 109 -11.07 -7.60 9.11
C ALA A 109 -12.26 -7.55 10.10
N SER A 110 -12.27 -6.54 10.98
CA SER A 110 -13.40 -6.31 11.88
C SER A 110 -14.57 -5.68 11.12
N ASP A 111 -15.80 -5.81 11.62
CA ASP A 111 -16.98 -5.20 11.00
C ASP A 111 -16.82 -3.68 10.79
N LYS A 112 -16.21 -2.97 11.75
CA LYS A 112 -15.88 -1.54 11.62
C LYS A 112 -14.95 -1.24 10.44
N GLU A 113 -14.02 -2.14 10.13
CA GLU A 113 -13.11 -1.98 9.00
C GLU A 113 -13.83 -2.29 7.68
N LYS A 114 -14.64 -3.36 7.67
CA LYS A 114 -15.46 -3.78 6.52
C LYS A 114 -16.51 -2.72 6.12
N ALA A 115 -16.90 -1.84 7.04
CA ALA A 115 -17.86 -0.75 6.80
C ALA A 115 -17.25 0.51 6.13
N LYS A 116 -15.92 0.56 5.93
CA LYS A 116 -15.27 1.68 5.21
C LYS A 116 -15.46 1.53 3.70
N ASP A 117 -15.36 2.64 2.96
CA ASP A 117 -15.42 2.62 1.49
C ASP A 117 -14.31 1.76 0.86
N LEU A 118 -13.11 1.79 1.45
CA LEU A 118 -11.98 0.96 1.05
C LEU A 118 -11.39 0.19 2.26
N PRO A 119 -12.00 -0.95 2.62
CA PRO A 119 -11.59 -1.77 3.76
C PRO A 119 -10.19 -2.37 3.56
N THR A 120 -9.49 -2.60 4.67
CA THR A 120 -8.23 -3.37 4.69
C THR A 120 -8.51 -4.79 5.16
N PHE A 121 -8.68 -5.69 4.19
CA PHE A 121 -8.89 -7.11 4.44
C PHE A 121 -7.61 -7.81 4.93
N LYS A 122 -7.75 -9.02 5.47
CA LYS A 122 -6.62 -9.82 5.99
C LYS A 122 -6.60 -11.21 5.38
N ASP A 123 -5.72 -12.07 5.89
CA ASP A 123 -5.44 -13.41 5.37
C ASP A 123 -6.71 -14.27 5.24
N ASN A 124 -7.57 -14.31 6.27
CA ASN A 124 -8.77 -15.13 6.24
C ASN A 124 -9.81 -14.58 5.26
N ASP A 125 -9.95 -13.25 5.16
CA ASP A 125 -10.83 -12.62 4.17
C ASP A 125 -10.36 -12.97 2.75
N PHE A 126 -9.06 -12.85 2.48
CA PHE A 126 -8.44 -13.19 1.20
C PHE A 126 -8.70 -14.66 0.80
N LEU A 127 -8.52 -15.58 1.75
CA LEU A 127 -8.73 -17.02 1.52
C LEU A 127 -10.21 -17.36 1.33
N ASN A 128 -11.10 -16.79 2.14
CA ASN A 128 -12.54 -17.07 2.10
C ASN A 128 -13.18 -16.54 0.81
N GLU A 129 -12.71 -15.42 0.28
CA GLU A 129 -13.15 -14.88 -1.02
C GLU A 129 -12.60 -15.67 -2.21
N GLY A 130 -11.66 -16.60 -2.00
CA GLY A 130 -10.98 -17.31 -3.07
C GLY A 130 -10.12 -16.40 -3.95
N GLN A 131 -9.70 -15.23 -3.42
CA GLN A 131 -8.90 -14.26 -4.16
C GLN A 131 -7.56 -14.90 -4.57
N LYS A 132 -7.12 -14.60 -5.79
CA LYS A 132 -5.81 -14.98 -6.33
C LYS A 132 -5.18 -13.78 -7.01
N LEU A 133 -3.85 -13.78 -7.09
CA LEU A 133 -3.09 -12.77 -7.83
C LEU A 133 -2.53 -13.45 -9.08
N HIS A 134 -3.18 -13.22 -10.21
CA HIS A 134 -2.84 -13.84 -11.49
C HIS A 134 -1.66 -13.12 -12.13
N VAL A 135 -0.47 -13.71 -12.11
CA VAL A 135 0.79 -13.08 -12.56
C VAL A 135 1.56 -14.02 -13.49
N GLY A 136 2.29 -13.47 -14.46
CA GLY A 136 3.11 -14.29 -15.36
C GLY A 136 4.25 -15.00 -14.62
N GLU A 137 4.68 -16.16 -15.12
CA GLU A 137 5.71 -16.99 -14.46
C GLU A 137 7.01 -16.23 -14.18
N GLU A 138 7.48 -15.42 -15.13
CA GLU A 138 8.68 -14.60 -14.97
C GLU A 138 8.50 -13.53 -13.89
N SER A 139 7.37 -12.82 -13.90
CA SER A 139 7.06 -11.79 -12.89
C SER A 139 6.92 -12.40 -11.50
N LYS A 140 6.27 -13.57 -11.40
CA LYS A 140 6.15 -14.36 -10.16
C LYS A 140 7.52 -14.76 -9.63
N LYS A 141 8.39 -15.31 -10.48
CA LYS A 141 9.74 -15.71 -10.10
C LYS A 141 10.54 -14.51 -9.58
N ASN A 142 10.58 -13.42 -10.33
CA ASN A 142 11.30 -12.20 -9.95
C ASN A 142 10.78 -11.61 -8.63
N PHE A 143 9.45 -11.62 -8.43
CA PHE A 143 8.84 -11.17 -7.18
C PHE A 143 9.22 -12.05 -5.99
N LEU A 144 9.13 -13.37 -6.13
CA LEU A 144 9.44 -14.31 -5.04
C LEU A 144 10.92 -14.31 -4.69
N GLU A 145 11.82 -14.11 -5.67
CA GLU A 145 13.26 -13.94 -5.41
C GLU A 145 13.53 -12.66 -4.60
N LYS A 146 12.90 -11.53 -4.97
CA LYS A 146 12.96 -10.29 -4.19
C LYS A 146 12.41 -10.48 -2.78
N LEU A 147 11.21 -11.04 -2.66
CA LEU A 147 10.53 -11.30 -1.39
C LEU A 147 11.41 -12.13 -0.47
N LYS A 148 11.95 -13.25 -0.96
CA LYS A 148 12.81 -14.14 -0.20
C LYS A 148 14.02 -13.41 0.36
N ARG A 149 14.74 -12.66 -0.47
CA ARG A 149 15.93 -11.90 -0.05
C ARG A 149 15.60 -10.82 0.97
N ASP A 150 14.53 -10.08 0.76
CA ASP A 150 14.10 -9.00 1.68
C ASP A 150 13.67 -9.58 3.04
N VAL A 151 12.96 -10.71 3.03
CA VAL A 151 12.50 -11.43 4.22
C VAL A 151 13.66 -12.08 4.98
N GLU A 152 14.67 -12.62 4.27
CA GLU A 152 15.91 -13.11 4.86
C GLU A 152 16.67 -12.00 5.59
N PHE A 153 16.75 -10.81 4.99
CA PHE A 153 17.33 -9.63 5.63
C PHE A 153 16.58 -9.25 6.92
N LEU A 154 15.25 -9.20 6.90
CA LEU A 154 14.45 -8.93 8.11
C LEU A 154 14.66 -9.99 9.20
N ALA A 155 14.76 -11.27 8.82
CA ALA A 155 15.03 -12.35 9.77
C ALA A 155 16.41 -12.23 10.43
N GLN A 156 17.44 -11.79 9.69
CA GLN A 156 18.78 -11.51 10.24
C GLN A 156 18.78 -10.35 11.24
N LEU A 157 17.92 -9.35 11.02
CA LEU A 157 17.68 -8.24 11.95
C LEU A 157 16.79 -8.62 13.13
N LYS A 158 16.28 -9.86 13.17
CA LYS A 158 15.32 -10.34 14.16
C LYS A 158 14.04 -9.49 14.19
N ILE A 159 13.62 -8.97 13.03
CA ILE A 159 12.36 -8.26 12.83
C ILE A 159 11.25 -9.26 12.54
N MET A 160 10.04 -8.98 13.02
CA MET A 160 8.86 -9.81 12.82
C MET A 160 7.58 -8.96 12.76
N ASP A 161 6.42 -9.63 12.67
CA ASP A 161 5.10 -8.98 12.63
C ASP A 161 4.90 -8.00 11.44
N TYR A 162 5.76 -8.04 10.41
CA TYR A 162 5.59 -7.29 9.16
C TYR A 162 4.53 -7.92 8.25
N SER A 163 3.83 -7.11 7.46
CA SER A 163 2.83 -7.59 6.50
C SER A 163 3.29 -7.37 5.07
N LEU A 164 2.76 -8.13 4.11
CA LEU A 164 2.67 -7.70 2.72
C LEU A 164 1.39 -6.88 2.57
N LEU A 165 1.54 -5.60 2.25
CA LEU A 165 0.43 -4.76 1.82
C LEU A 165 0.19 -5.01 0.33
N VAL A 166 -1.04 -5.36 -0.01
CA VAL A 166 -1.47 -5.62 -1.40
C VAL A 166 -2.60 -4.66 -1.74
N GLY A 167 -2.42 -3.88 -2.81
CA GLY A 167 -3.48 -3.09 -3.44
C GLY A 167 -3.79 -3.66 -4.82
N ILE A 168 -5.07 -3.78 -5.15
CA ILE A 168 -5.53 -4.27 -6.45
C ILE A 168 -6.28 -3.13 -7.14
N HIS A 169 -5.79 -2.73 -8.30
CA HIS A 169 -6.47 -1.89 -9.26
C HIS A 169 -7.12 -2.78 -10.33
N ASP A 170 -8.39 -2.55 -10.60
CA ASP A 170 -9.20 -3.27 -11.61
C ASP A 170 -9.36 -2.28 -12.77
N VAL A 171 -8.69 -2.59 -13.89
CA VAL A 171 -8.53 -1.63 -15.00
C VAL A 171 -9.87 -1.31 -15.63
N ASP A 172 -10.67 -2.33 -15.91
CA ASP A 172 -11.96 -2.18 -16.59
C ASP A 172 -12.96 -1.43 -15.68
N ARG A 173 -12.91 -1.66 -14.36
CA ARG A 173 -13.72 -0.90 -13.40
C ARG A 173 -13.33 0.57 -13.34
N ALA A 174 -12.02 0.88 -13.33
CA ALA A 174 -11.58 2.27 -13.29
C ALA A 174 -11.98 3.04 -14.55
N GLU A 175 -11.92 2.42 -15.73
CA GLU A 175 -12.40 3.02 -16.97
C GLU A 175 -13.89 3.38 -16.88
N GLN A 176 -14.71 2.48 -16.31
CA GLN A 176 -16.15 2.73 -16.12
C GLN A 176 -16.40 3.88 -15.14
N GLU A 177 -15.69 3.91 -14.01
CA GLU A 177 -15.79 4.99 -13.03
C GLU A 177 -15.34 6.34 -13.63
N GLU A 178 -14.34 6.35 -14.53
CA GLU A 178 -13.90 7.56 -15.24
C GLU A 178 -14.97 8.05 -16.23
N MET A 179 -15.59 7.17 -17.01
CA MET A 179 -16.67 7.54 -17.94
C MET A 179 -17.91 8.08 -17.20
N GLU A 180 -18.30 7.46 -16.08
CA GLU A 180 -19.44 7.94 -15.28
C GLU A 180 -19.22 9.35 -14.69
N VAL A 181 -17.98 9.71 -14.39
CA VAL A 181 -17.64 11.05 -13.89
C VAL A 181 -17.65 12.08 -15.01
N GLU A 182 -17.21 11.71 -16.21
CA GLU A 182 -17.30 12.56 -17.40
C GLU A 182 -18.77 12.83 -17.76
N ASP A 183 -19.61 11.79 -17.82
CA ASP A 183 -21.03 11.92 -18.13
C ASP A 183 -21.76 12.85 -17.12
N ARG A 184 -21.47 12.72 -15.82
CA ARG A 184 -22.04 13.60 -14.79
C ARG A 184 -21.58 15.05 -14.90
N ALA A 185 -20.34 15.28 -15.32
CA ALA A 185 -19.83 16.63 -15.54
C ALA A 185 -20.52 17.28 -16.75
N GLU A 186 -20.77 16.52 -17.81
CA GLU A 186 -21.51 16.98 -18.98
C GLU A 186 -22.99 17.29 -18.64
N ASP A 187 -23.64 16.46 -17.81
CA ASP A 187 -25.01 16.69 -17.34
C ASP A 187 -25.12 17.94 -16.45
N GLU A 188 -24.18 18.16 -15.52
CA GLU A 188 -24.15 19.38 -14.68
C GLU A 188 -23.88 20.66 -15.49
N GLU A 189 -23.10 20.58 -16.57
CA GLU A 189 -22.92 21.68 -17.51
C GLU A 189 -24.22 21.96 -18.31
N CYS A 190 -24.95 20.92 -18.71
CA CYS A 190 -26.22 21.06 -19.44
C CYS A 190 -27.37 21.62 -18.58
N GLU A 191 -27.44 21.30 -17.29
CA GLU A 191 -28.48 21.83 -16.39
C GLU A 191 -28.28 23.31 -16.02
N ASN A 192 -27.06 23.84 -16.14
CA ASN A 192 -26.74 25.24 -15.86
C ASN A 192 -27.09 26.21 -17.01
N ASP A 193 -27.43 25.69 -18.20
CA ASP A 193 -27.86 26.48 -19.37
C ASP A 193 -29.37 26.86 -19.34
N GLY A 194 -30.04 26.63 -18.22
CA GLY A 194 -31.43 26.96 -17.97
C GLY A 194 -31.74 28.44 -17.71
N LEU A 195 -31.10 29.40 -18.40
CA LEU A 195 -31.60 30.79 -18.53
C LEU A 195 -30.92 31.55 -19.70
N GLY A 196 -31.30 31.18 -20.93
CA GLY A 196 -31.49 32.16 -22.01
C GLY A 196 -30.64 31.98 -23.28
N GLY A 197 -31.26 31.40 -24.33
CA GLY A 197 -31.15 31.94 -25.69
C GLY A 197 -30.53 31.06 -26.80
N ASN A 198 -31.39 30.23 -27.42
CA ASN A 198 -31.42 29.76 -28.82
C ASN A 198 -30.27 28.91 -29.44
N PRO A 199 -30.59 28.03 -30.42
CA PRO A 199 -29.80 26.85 -30.76
C PRO A 199 -28.90 27.07 -31.99
N ILE A 200 -27.60 26.79 -31.90
CA ILE A 200 -26.75 26.49 -33.06
C ILE A 200 -25.73 25.40 -32.69
N SER A 201 -25.86 24.30 -33.43
CA SER A 201 -24.86 23.27 -33.76
C SER A 201 -23.39 23.68 -33.55
N SER A 202 -22.66 22.79 -32.89
CA SER A 202 -21.31 22.27 -33.18
C SER A 202 -20.24 23.22 -33.75
N TYR A 203 -19.02 23.03 -33.20
CA TYR A 203 -17.72 23.56 -33.61
C TYR A 203 -17.22 24.80 -32.86
N GLY A 204 -16.35 24.53 -31.88
CA GLY A 204 -15.16 25.34 -31.60
C GLY A 204 -15.22 26.21 -30.35
N THR A 205 -14.88 25.65 -29.19
CA THR A 205 -14.33 26.46 -28.08
C THR A 205 -12.81 26.62 -28.25
N PRO A 206 -12.23 27.81 -28.02
CA PRO A 206 -10.80 28.09 -28.19
C PRO A 206 -9.90 27.32 -27.19
N PRO A 207 -8.62 27.09 -27.51
CA PRO A 207 -7.71 26.23 -26.73
C PRO A 207 -7.23 26.79 -25.36
N ASP A 208 -7.75 27.93 -24.88
CA ASP A 208 -7.14 28.66 -23.74
C ASP A 208 -8.05 28.84 -22.51
N SER A 209 -9.06 27.98 -22.32
CA SER A 209 -9.69 27.88 -20.99
C SER A 209 -8.79 27.04 -20.07
N PRO A 210 -8.28 27.57 -18.94
CA PRO A 210 -7.54 26.77 -17.97
C PRO A 210 -8.54 25.89 -17.22
N GLY A 211 -8.96 24.80 -17.86
CA GLY A 211 -9.56 23.66 -17.17
C GLY A 211 -8.61 23.23 -16.05
N ASN A 212 -9.19 22.94 -14.89
CA ASN A 212 -8.53 22.62 -13.65
C ASN A 212 -7.23 21.81 -13.86
N LEU A 213 -6.07 22.48 -13.73
CA LEU A 213 -4.72 21.95 -14.00
C LEU A 213 -4.23 20.88 -12.99
N LEU A 214 -5.15 20.15 -12.36
CA LEU A 214 -4.85 18.94 -11.61
C LEU A 214 -5.11 17.67 -12.41
N ASN A 215 -5.60 17.78 -13.65
CA ASN A 215 -5.66 16.63 -14.55
C ASN A 215 -4.26 16.37 -15.11
N TYR A 216 -3.50 15.49 -14.46
CA TYR A 216 -2.24 14.98 -14.99
C TYR A 216 -2.49 14.51 -16.44
N PRO A 217 -1.73 15.01 -17.43
CA PRO A 217 -2.00 14.67 -18.82
C PRO A 217 -1.97 13.14 -18.99
N ARG A 218 -3.01 12.61 -19.66
CA ARG A 218 -3.24 11.18 -19.99
C ARG A 218 -2.14 10.63 -20.93
N PHE A 219 -0.88 10.67 -20.52
CA PHE A 219 0.24 10.11 -21.30
C PHE A 219 0.28 8.58 -21.25
N PHE A 220 -0.45 7.97 -20.32
CA PHE A 220 -0.48 6.53 -20.12
C PHE A 220 -1.91 6.04 -20.29
N GLY A 221 -2.08 4.95 -21.03
CA GLY A 221 -3.36 4.29 -21.23
C GLY A 221 -3.90 3.62 -19.95
N PRO A 222 -5.08 3.02 -20.02
CA PRO A 222 -5.70 2.34 -18.89
C PRO A 222 -4.82 1.23 -18.32
N GLY A 223 -4.62 1.22 -17.00
CA GLY A 223 -3.73 0.29 -16.32
C GLY A 223 -2.23 0.47 -16.60
N GLU A 224 -1.83 1.49 -17.38
CA GLU A 224 -0.42 1.82 -17.61
C GLU A 224 0.13 2.71 -16.49
N PHE A 225 1.35 2.38 -16.05
CA PHE A 225 2.04 3.09 -14.97
C PHE A 225 3.52 3.29 -15.31
N ASP A 226 4.14 4.27 -14.66
CA ASP A 226 5.58 4.50 -14.76
C ASP A 226 6.31 3.64 -13.69
N PRO A 227 7.08 2.62 -14.08
CA PRO A 227 7.75 1.73 -13.14
C PRO A 227 8.85 2.41 -12.32
N SER A 228 9.29 3.62 -12.69
CA SER A 228 10.23 4.42 -11.91
C SER A 228 9.56 5.20 -10.76
N VAL A 229 8.24 5.39 -10.86
CA VAL A 229 7.43 6.07 -9.84
C VAL A 229 6.68 5.02 -9.00
N ASP A 230 5.92 4.16 -9.67
CA ASP A 230 5.08 3.13 -9.08
C ASP A 230 5.88 1.81 -8.95
N VAL A 231 6.98 1.88 -8.20
CA VAL A 231 8.04 0.84 -8.13
C VAL A 231 7.58 -0.52 -7.57
N TYR A 232 6.38 -0.57 -6.97
CA TYR A 232 5.78 -1.76 -6.37
C TYR A 232 4.70 -2.39 -7.26
N ALA A 233 4.46 -1.82 -8.44
CA ALA A 233 3.42 -2.24 -9.36
C ALA A 233 3.80 -3.49 -10.17
N MET A 234 2.81 -4.32 -10.45
CA MET A 234 2.92 -5.53 -11.26
C MET A 234 1.60 -5.76 -12.01
N LYS A 235 1.66 -5.95 -13.32
CA LYS A 235 0.46 -6.27 -14.11
C LYS A 235 0.04 -7.72 -13.91
N SER A 236 -1.27 -7.95 -14.03
CA SER A 236 -1.80 -9.29 -14.15
C SER A 236 -1.32 -9.98 -15.43
N HIS A 237 -1.32 -11.31 -15.44
CA HIS A 237 -1.07 -12.07 -16.67
C HIS A 237 -2.17 -11.83 -17.71
N GLU A 238 -1.87 -11.95 -19.01
CA GLU A 238 -2.85 -11.76 -20.09
C GLU A 238 -4.03 -12.74 -20.01
N SER A 239 -3.80 -13.94 -19.46
CA SER A 239 -4.84 -14.95 -19.26
C SER A 239 -5.62 -14.77 -17.95
N ALA A 240 -5.39 -13.70 -17.20
CA ALA A 240 -6.12 -13.42 -15.98
C ALA A 240 -7.61 -13.18 -16.31
N PRO A 241 -8.54 -13.59 -15.43
CA PRO A 241 -9.97 -13.35 -15.65
C PRO A 241 -10.34 -11.87 -15.69
N LYS A 242 -9.49 -11.01 -15.12
CA LYS A 242 -9.61 -9.55 -15.09
C LYS A 242 -8.26 -8.92 -15.39
N LYS A 243 -8.28 -7.75 -16.05
CA LYS A 243 -7.10 -6.91 -16.19
C LYS A 243 -6.89 -6.15 -14.89
N GLU A 244 -5.83 -6.50 -14.17
CA GLU A 244 -5.54 -5.93 -12.86
C GLU A 244 -4.09 -5.42 -12.78
N VAL A 245 -3.86 -4.42 -11.93
CA VAL A 245 -2.52 -4.00 -11.51
C VAL A 245 -2.42 -4.19 -10.00
N TYR A 246 -1.42 -4.97 -9.58
CA TYR A 246 -1.13 -5.25 -8.19
C TYR A 246 -0.02 -4.33 -7.68
N PHE A 247 -0.23 -3.73 -6.51
CA PHE A 247 0.79 -2.97 -5.79
C PHE A 247 1.16 -3.74 -4.53
N MET A 248 2.41 -4.20 -4.43
CA MET A 248 2.82 -5.10 -3.35
C MET A 248 4.12 -4.65 -2.69
N ALA A 249 4.08 -4.42 -1.38
CA ALA A 249 5.26 -4.07 -0.59
C ALA A 249 5.18 -4.61 0.84
N ILE A 250 6.33 -4.86 1.45
CA ILE A 250 6.43 -5.20 2.87
C ILE A 250 6.26 -3.92 3.69
N ILE A 251 5.44 -3.96 4.74
CA ILE A 251 5.19 -2.85 5.67
C ILE A 251 5.44 -3.25 7.13
N ASP A 252 5.51 -2.25 8.01
CA ASP A 252 5.64 -2.42 9.47
C ASP A 252 6.90 -3.19 9.92
N ILE A 253 8.06 -2.82 9.39
CA ILE A 253 9.35 -3.49 9.65
C ILE A 253 10.13 -2.98 10.88
N LEU A 254 9.49 -2.24 11.79
CA LEU A 254 10.15 -1.66 12.99
C LEU A 254 9.80 -2.41 14.28
N THR A 255 9.29 -3.64 14.18
CA THR A 255 8.96 -4.47 15.34
C THR A 255 10.05 -5.51 15.59
N PRO A 256 10.99 -5.27 16.53
CA PRO A 256 12.02 -6.25 16.87
C PRO A 256 11.45 -7.40 17.68
N TYR A 257 12.03 -8.60 17.53
CA TYR A 257 11.72 -9.77 18.35
C TYR A 257 12.44 -9.70 19.71
N ASP A 258 11.88 -8.90 20.61
CA ASP A 258 12.40 -8.69 21.96
C ASP A 258 11.81 -9.67 23.00
N ALA A 259 12.18 -9.50 24.28
CA ALA A 259 11.66 -10.32 25.37
C ALA A 259 10.14 -10.21 25.55
N LYS A 260 9.53 -9.05 25.26
CA LYS A 260 8.08 -8.87 25.33
C LYS A 260 7.39 -9.72 24.27
N LYS A 261 7.95 -9.77 23.05
CA LYS A 261 7.43 -10.62 21.97
C LYS A 261 7.62 -12.10 22.25
N LYS A 262 8.73 -12.52 22.87
CA LYS A 262 8.92 -13.91 23.35
C LYS A 262 7.83 -14.31 24.35
N ALA A 263 7.51 -13.43 25.31
CA ALA A 263 6.44 -13.67 26.26
C ALA A 263 5.05 -13.72 25.59
N ALA A 264 4.79 -12.81 24.65
CA ALA A 264 3.54 -12.81 23.88
C ALA A 264 3.36 -14.08 23.03
N HIS A 265 4.44 -14.58 22.41
CA HIS A 265 4.43 -15.87 21.72
C HIS A 265 4.04 -16.99 22.69
N ALA A 266 4.76 -17.13 23.81
CA ALA A 266 4.47 -18.16 24.81
C ALA A 266 3.01 -18.12 25.28
N ALA A 267 2.47 -16.94 25.58
CA ALA A 267 1.07 -16.78 25.99
C ALA A 267 0.08 -17.22 24.89
N LYS A 268 0.32 -16.84 23.63
CA LYS A 268 -0.54 -17.23 22.51
C LYS A 268 -0.46 -18.73 22.24
N THR A 269 0.73 -19.34 22.34
CA THR A 269 0.91 -20.80 22.19
C THR A 269 0.16 -21.57 23.26
N VAL A 270 0.17 -21.10 24.52
CA VAL A 270 -0.63 -21.70 25.60
C VAL A 270 -2.13 -21.60 25.31
N LYS A 271 -2.59 -20.45 24.79
CA LYS A 271 -4.01 -20.22 24.51
C LYS A 271 -4.54 -21.00 23.30
N HIS A 272 -3.76 -21.11 22.24
CA HIS A 272 -4.24 -21.62 20.94
C HIS A 272 -3.64 -22.99 20.55
N GLY A 273 -2.69 -23.52 21.33
CA GLY A 273 -2.00 -24.77 21.07
C GLY A 273 -0.71 -24.62 20.26
N ALA A 274 0.19 -25.60 20.38
CA ALA A 274 1.52 -25.59 19.76
C ALA A 274 1.51 -25.65 18.22
N GLY A 275 0.43 -26.11 17.60
CA GLY A 275 0.26 -26.19 16.15
C GLY A 275 -0.50 -25.02 15.51
N ALA A 276 -0.91 -24.01 16.29
CA ALA A 276 -1.63 -22.87 15.74
C ALA A 276 -0.69 -21.92 14.99
N GLU A 277 -1.09 -21.46 13.81
CA GLU A 277 -0.35 -20.48 13.01
C GLU A 277 -0.49 -19.07 13.58
N ILE A 278 0.19 -18.84 14.71
CA ILE A 278 0.19 -17.58 15.43
C ILE A 278 1.14 -16.59 14.75
N SER A 279 0.73 -15.33 14.59
CA SER A 279 1.57 -14.28 13.99
C SER A 279 2.91 -14.07 14.71
N THR A 280 2.92 -14.09 16.05
CA THR A 280 4.12 -13.81 16.84
C THR A 280 4.96 -15.08 17.05
N VAL A 281 5.93 -15.39 16.20
CA VAL A 281 6.85 -16.56 16.30
C VAL A 281 8.31 -16.15 16.14
N ASN A 282 9.26 -17.08 16.26
CA ASN A 282 10.68 -16.81 15.93
C ASN A 282 10.78 -16.22 14.51
N PRO A 283 11.58 -15.15 14.28
CA PRO A 283 11.78 -14.53 12.96
C PRO A 283 12.05 -15.51 11.80
N GLU A 284 12.79 -16.59 12.03
CA GLU A 284 13.08 -17.62 11.01
C GLU A 284 11.85 -18.48 10.66
N GLN A 285 10.99 -18.75 11.63
CA GLN A 285 9.72 -19.44 11.40
C GLN A 285 8.70 -18.50 10.75
N TYR A 286 8.70 -17.22 11.18
CA TYR A 286 7.85 -16.18 10.61
C TYR A 286 8.15 -16.02 9.11
N SER A 287 9.43 -15.86 8.77
CA SER A 287 9.87 -15.65 7.39
C SER A 287 9.51 -16.80 6.47
N LYS A 288 9.70 -18.05 6.92
CA LYS A 288 9.36 -19.24 6.15
C LYS A 288 7.85 -19.31 5.86
N ARG A 289 7.02 -19.18 6.90
CA ARG A 289 5.55 -19.19 6.78
C ARG A 289 5.05 -18.06 5.88
N PHE A 290 5.62 -16.86 6.04
CA PHE A 290 5.27 -15.70 5.22
C PHE A 290 5.59 -15.94 3.73
N ASN A 291 6.80 -16.41 3.41
CA ASN A 291 7.17 -16.74 2.02
C ASN A 291 6.28 -17.84 1.42
N GLU A 292 5.99 -18.91 2.16
CA GLU A 292 5.14 -20.00 1.72
C GLU A 292 3.71 -19.52 1.41
N PHE A 293 3.11 -18.74 2.32
CA PHE A 293 1.78 -18.19 2.11
C PHE A 293 1.72 -17.29 0.87
N ILE A 294 2.67 -16.36 0.72
CA ILE A 294 2.67 -15.45 -0.42
C ILE A 294 2.91 -16.21 -1.74
N SER A 295 3.78 -17.22 -1.75
CA SER A 295 3.98 -18.06 -2.93
C SER A 295 2.71 -18.81 -3.38
N ASN A 296 1.81 -19.14 -2.46
CA ASN A 296 0.58 -19.90 -2.73
C ASN A 296 -0.59 -19.03 -3.24
N ILE A 297 -0.57 -17.73 -2.98
CA ILE A 297 -1.61 -16.80 -3.44
C ILE A 297 -1.32 -16.20 -4.82
N LEU A 298 -0.06 -16.16 -5.24
CA LEU A 298 0.35 -15.82 -6.61
C LEU A 298 0.12 -17.04 -7.52
N THR A 299 -0.70 -16.89 -8.55
CA THR A 299 -1.02 -17.96 -9.52
C THR A 299 -0.55 -17.60 -10.90
#